data_AF-A0ABF7QFA8-F1
#
_entry.id   AF-A0ABF7QFA8-F1
#
_cell.length_a   1.000
_cell.length_b   1.000
_cell.length_c   1.000
_cell.angle_alpha   90.00
_cell.angle_beta   90.00
_cell.angle_gamma   90.00
#
_symmetry.space_group_name_H-M   'P 1'
#
loop_
_entity.id
_entity.type
_entity.pdbx_description
1 polymer ?
#
loop_
_entity_poly.entity_id
_entity_poly.type
_entity_poly.pdbx_seq_one_letter_code
_entity_poly.pdbx_strand_id
1 'polypeptide(L)'
;MDTAPFIYFDIVPVHGTMGGCLQIEVAARVLTPAPGGKVEVKFLTTGRLRCTKAAAANLRDAIDLGLRMIDQTEQGPAIAAKLN
;
A
#
# COMPACT_ATOMS: atom_id res chain seq x y z
N MET A 1 17.20 10.49 -12.19
CA MET A 1 15.74 10.44 -12.44
C MET A 1 15.31 9.05 -12.08
N ASP A 2 14.43 8.92 -11.09
CA ASP A 2 13.84 7.63 -10.75
C ASP A 2 12.88 7.25 -11.88
N THR A 3 13.21 6.20 -12.62
CA THR A 3 12.46 5.77 -13.81
C THR A 3 11.36 4.78 -13.48
N ALA A 4 11.26 4.36 -12.21
CA ALA A 4 10.24 3.45 -11.77
C ALA A 4 8.87 4.16 -11.68
N PRO A 5 7.78 3.53 -12.17
CA PRO A 5 6.45 4.10 -12.07
C PRO A 5 5.99 4.14 -10.60
N PHE A 6 5.36 5.24 -10.20
CA PHE A 6 4.68 5.34 -8.91
C PHE A 6 3.28 4.73 -9.00
N ILE A 7 2.92 3.84 -8.08
CA ILE A 7 1.59 3.22 -8.00
C ILE A 7 0.88 3.74 -6.76
N TYR A 8 -0.17 4.53 -6.96
CA TYR A 8 -1.07 4.95 -5.88
C TYR A 8 -2.15 3.89 -5.63
N PHE A 9 -2.40 3.59 -4.35
CA PHE A 9 -3.44 2.65 -3.92
C PHE A 9 -3.91 2.98 -2.51
N ASP A 10 -5.15 2.60 -2.20
CA ASP A 10 -5.74 2.73 -0.86
C ASP A 10 -5.69 1.39 -0.10
N ILE A 11 -5.79 0.27 -0.82
CA ILE A 11 -5.88 -1.08 -0.23
C ILE A 11 -5.03 -2.10 -1.01
N VAL A 12 -4.67 -3.18 -0.32
CA VAL A 12 -3.88 -4.29 -0.88
C VAL A 12 -4.59 -5.63 -0.61
N PRO A 13 -5.53 -6.07 -1.48
CA PRO A 13 -6.12 -7.39 -1.36
C PRO A 13 -5.15 -8.50 -1.80
N VAL A 14 -5.16 -9.62 -1.06
CA VAL A 14 -4.41 -10.83 -1.41
C VAL A 14 -5.42 -11.95 -1.72
N HIS A 15 -5.49 -12.34 -2.99
CA HIS A 15 -6.47 -13.31 -3.48
C HIS A 15 -5.97 -14.77 -3.47
N GLY A 16 -4.72 -15.02 -3.06
CA GLY A 16 -4.14 -16.36 -2.93
C GLY A 16 -2.78 -16.51 -3.60
N THR A 17 -2.37 -17.75 -3.84
CA THR A 17 -1.11 -18.10 -4.55
C THR A 17 -1.42 -18.76 -5.89
N MET A 18 -0.68 -18.41 -6.93
CA MET A 18 -0.81 -19.02 -8.26
C MET A 18 0.53 -19.59 -8.71
N GLY A 19 0.62 -20.92 -8.84
CA GLY A 19 1.84 -21.62 -9.25
C GLY A 19 3.01 -21.42 -8.29
N GLY A 20 2.74 -21.36 -6.97
CA GLY A 20 3.77 -21.13 -5.94
C GLY A 20 4.25 -19.67 -5.79
N CYS A 21 3.80 -18.78 -6.68
CA CYS A 21 4.05 -17.34 -6.58
C CYS A 21 2.85 -16.63 -5.92
N LEU A 22 3.14 -15.61 -5.12
CA LEU A 22 2.12 -14.67 -4.63
C LEU A 22 1.77 -13.68 -5.74
N GLN A 23 0.48 -13.38 -5.87
CA GLN A 23 -0.02 -12.26 -6.64
C GLN A 23 -0.67 -11.27 -5.67
N ILE A 24 -0.07 -10.09 -5.56
CA ILE A 24 -0.52 -8.99 -4.73
C ILE A 24 -1.18 -7.98 -5.66
N GLU A 25 -2.44 -7.66 -5.41
CA GLU A 25 -3.12 -6.59 -6.13
C GLU A 25 -3.17 -5.36 -5.24
N VAL A 26 -2.97 -4.19 -5.85
CA VAL A 26 -3.15 -2.91 -5.16
C VAL A 26 -4.30 -2.18 -5.85
N ALA A 27 -5.21 -1.62 -5.07
CA ALA A 27 -6.42 -1.00 -5.59
C ALA A 27 -6.66 0.38 -5.00
N ALA A 28 -7.15 1.28 -5.84
CA ALA A 28 -7.56 2.63 -5.45
C ALA A 28 -9.08 2.78 -5.53
N ARG A 29 -9.62 3.64 -4.67
CA ARG A 29 -11.03 4.03 -4.71
C ARG A 29 -11.26 4.91 -5.93
N VAL A 30 -12.30 4.57 -6.68
CA VAL A 30 -12.79 5.35 -7.81
C VAL A 30 -14.26 5.67 -7.60
N LEU A 31 -14.66 6.85 -8.06
CA LEU A 31 -16.05 7.28 -8.09
C LEU A 31 -16.64 6.90 -9.44
N THR A 32 -17.68 6.08 -9.43
CA THR A 32 -18.40 5.70 -10.65
C THR A 32 -19.81 6.28 -10.64
N PRO A 33 -20.28 6.87 -11.76
CA PRO A 33 -21.66 7.31 -11.87
C PRO A 33 -22.64 6.16 -11.68
N ALA A 34 -23.75 6.42 -11.00
CA ALA A 34 -24.86 5.49 -10.82
C ALA A 34 -26.19 6.14 -11.26
N PRO A 35 -27.23 5.35 -11.59
CA PRO A 35 -28.51 5.89 -12.04
C PRO A 35 -29.13 6.89 -11.07
N GLY A 36 -29.82 7.90 -11.61
CA GLY A 36 -30.50 8.92 -10.81
C GLY A 36 -29.59 9.96 -10.17
N GLY A 37 -28.42 10.24 -10.78
CA GLY A 37 -27.48 11.28 -10.31
C GLY A 37 -26.69 10.87 -9.06
N LYS A 38 -26.66 9.58 -8.74
CA LYS A 38 -25.90 9.04 -7.61
C LYS A 38 -24.45 8.76 -7.99
N VAL A 39 -23.59 8.66 -6.98
CA VAL A 39 -22.20 8.24 -7.13
C VAL A 39 -21.97 7.02 -6.25
N GLU A 40 -21.34 6.00 -6.82
CA GLU A 40 -20.89 4.81 -6.11
C GLU A 40 -19.37 4.84 -5.95
N VAL A 41 -18.88 4.36 -4.80
CA VAL A 41 -17.45 4.11 -4.58
C VAL A 41 -17.15 2.67 -4.95
N LYS A 42 -16.18 2.48 -5.84
CA LYS A 42 -15.67 1.15 -6.23
C LYS A 42 -14.16 1.12 -6.05
N PHE A 43 -13.60 -0.08 -5.91
CA PHE A 43 -12.15 -0.26 -5.94
C PHE A 43 -11.74 -0.77 -7.33
N LEU A 44 -10.72 -0.14 -7.90
CA LEU A 44 -10.11 -0.56 -9.15
C LEU A 44 -8.66 -0.97 -8.88
N THR A 45 -8.25 -2.15 -9.33
CA THR A 45 -6.86 -2.58 -9.27
C THR A 45 -6.00 -1.65 -10.14
N THR A 46 -5.07 -0.93 -9.50
CA THR A 46 -4.14 0.01 -10.16
C THR A 46 -2.77 -0.61 -10.44
N GLY A 47 -2.45 -1.73 -9.77
CA GLY A 47 -1.20 -2.45 -9.98
C GLY A 47 -1.26 -3.90 -9.52
N ARG A 48 -0.36 -4.72 -10.06
CA ARG A 48 -0.18 -6.12 -9.66
C ARG A 48 1.30 -6.43 -9.50
N LEU A 49 1.65 -7.00 -8.36
CA LEU A 49 2.99 -7.50 -8.08
C LEU A 49 2.94 -9.02 -7.97
N ARG A 50 3.73 -9.71 -8.80
CA ARG A 50 3.91 -11.16 -8.70
C ARG A 50 5.31 -11.47 -8.22
N CYS A 51 5.42 -12.28 -7.18
CA CYS A 51 6.71 -12.59 -6.57
C CYS A 51 6.74 -13.98 -5.93
N THR A 52 7.94 -14.48 -5.65
CA THR A 52 8.13 -15.73 -4.91
C THR A 52 7.78 -15.55 -3.43
N LYS A 53 7.59 -16.65 -2.70
CA LYS A 53 7.38 -16.61 -1.24
C LYS A 53 8.50 -15.86 -0.50
N ALA A 54 9.76 -16.07 -0.87
CA ALA A 54 10.90 -15.42 -0.23
C ALA A 54 10.91 -13.90 -0.51
N ALA A 55 10.64 -13.49 -1.75
CA ALA A 55 10.55 -12.08 -2.10
C ALA A 55 9.38 -11.38 -1.39
N ALA A 56 8.24 -12.05 -1.22
CA ALA A 56 7.12 -11.53 -0.45
C ALA A 56 7.46 -11.33 1.04
N ALA A 57 8.19 -12.26 1.65
CA ALA A 57 8.66 -12.12 3.03
C ALA A 57 9.60 -10.91 3.18
N ASN A 58 10.58 -10.77 2.28
CA ASN A 58 11.49 -9.62 2.27
C ASN A 58 10.75 -8.29 2.05
N LEU A 59 9.73 -8.28 1.19
CA LEU A 59 8.89 -7.10 0.96
C LEU A 59 8.17 -6.67 2.24
N ARG A 60 7.54 -7.61 2.95
CA ARG A 60 6.88 -7.33 4.24
C ARG A 60 7.86 -6.73 5.24
N ASP A 61 9.03 -7.35 5.41
CA ASP A 61 10.01 -6.91 6.40
C ASP A 61 10.57 -5.52 6.06
N ALA A 62 10.75 -5.20 4.77
CA ALA A 62 11.14 -3.87 4.32
C ALA A 62 10.05 -2.81 4.56
N ILE A 63 8.77 -3.16 4.35
CA ILE A 63 7.64 -2.27 4.66
C ILE A 63 7.58 -2.00 6.17
N ASP A 64 7.67 -3.04 7.00
CA ASP A 64 7.65 -2.90 8.47
C ASP A 64 8.78 -1.99 8.97
N LEU A 65 9.98 -2.14 8.39
CA LEU A 65 11.11 -1.26 8.69
C LEU A 65 10.80 0.20 8.31
N GLY A 66 10.30 0.43 7.10
CA GLY A 66 9.94 1.77 6.62
C GLY A 66 8.88 2.45 7.48
N LEU A 67 7.84 1.71 7.90
CA LEU A 67 6.79 2.23 8.79
C LEU A 67 7.37 2.65 10.15
N ARG A 68 8.24 1.83 10.75
CA ARG A 68 8.90 2.20 12.02
C ARG A 68 9.74 3.47 11.90
N MET A 69 10.39 3.69 10.75
CA MET A 69 11.17 4.91 10.51
C MET A 69 10.26 6.14 10.41
N ILE A 70 9.07 6.01 9.80
CA ILE A 70 8.06 7.07 9.74
C ILE A 70 7.56 7.39 11.15
N ASP A 71 7.15 6.38 11.92
CA ASP A 71 6.64 6.55 13.29
C ASP A 71 7.66 7.27 14.19
N GLN A 72 8.95 6.93 14.08
CA GLN A 72 10.03 7.61 14.81
C GLN A 72 10.19 9.08 14.40
N THR A 73 10.01 9.37 13.12
CA THR A 73 10.10 10.74 12.59
C THR A 73 8.90 11.58 13.04
N GLU A 74 7.70 11.02 13.04
CA GLU A 74 6.47 11.69 13.51
C GLU A 74 6.44 11.92 15.02
N GLN A 75 7.22 11.15 15.80
CA GLN A 75 7.34 11.32 17.25
C GLN A 75 8.34 12.40 17.69
N GLY A 76 9.19 12.93 16.79
CA GLY A 76 9.93 14.19 17.04
C GLY A 76 9.11 15.39 16.55
N PRO A 77 9.08 16.58 17.19
CA PRO A 77 9.78 17.14 18.36
C PRO A 77 8.90 17.20 19.63
N ALA A 78 7.89 16.34 19.77
CA ALA A 78 6.99 16.35 20.93
C ALA A 78 7.67 15.89 22.25
N ILE A 79 8.75 15.11 22.16
CA ILE A 79 9.50 14.61 23.33
C ILE A 79 10.43 15.70 23.89
N ALA A 80 10.95 16.59 23.04
CA ALA A 80 11.79 17.72 23.46
C ALA A 80 11.02 18.79 24.24
N ALA A 81 9.70 18.91 24.02
CA ALA A 81 8.84 19.86 24.71
C ALA A 81 8.38 19.40 26.11
N LYS A 82 8.57 18.12 26.47
CA LYS A 82 8.23 17.58 27.80
C LYS A 82 9.43 17.53 28.76
N LEU A 83 10.59 18.01 28.32
CA LEU A 83 11.84 18.00 29.09
C LEU A 83 12.27 19.40 29.59
N ASN A 84 11.44 20.43 29.41
CA ASN A 84 11.64 21.78 29.92
C ASN A 84 10.61 22.13 30.99
#